data_AF-A0A1G1ZD08-F1
#
_entry.id   AF-A0A1G1ZD08-F1
#
_cell.length_a   1.000
_cell.length_b   1.000
_cell.length_c   1.000
_cell.angle_alpha   90.00
_cell.angle_beta   90.00
_cell.angle_gamma   90.00
#
_symmetry.space_group_name_H-M   'P 1'
#
loop_
_entity.id
_entity.type
_entity.pdbx_description
1 polymer ?
#
loop_
_entity_poly.entity_id
_entity_poly.type
_entity_poly.pdbx_seq_one_letter_code
_entity_poly.pdbx_strand_id
1 'polypeptide(L)'
;MKKISLILVGLVFGFAGFTVASAESLVLVDQLLPDWSEGVYSAYYGPSNGHVAVSPGTTQVYLGRSAGIIKAGQGVEPAPSDWDEGLFAFRPIVTIEEFADDDLTYDVVNQYGVNPVWMTIEIEVGDPDTRDDNVAFQMVPAPYGSVAYVTVNAGTATNWLQWTTPSSGITTGDARMLEDIAADPLYAGKTVIRTYLRLGMGTSYYLPTTDDNGTVGFVDKATIGGVTYDFVLVDDEDDDGVVGEADICADTVADNPEELGVNRHTWKGIGDLFTTFVSTGKGNKSEVPSEFSLTETQGCSCNQILDGLEEATGFDFDGHRKFGCSKSVLEDWIANRYYLETVEVPAIDADGVSSLMSLIGGQDYIFKARETANAGDSIDFDADFSFRSISSVVWTDAVSTYEYLTDTLLDLMVDGGFVTWGDNTYHADHVYEYETAGAGSPVTFGVYDVYYPNNTGSLFVDIFAKLY
;
A
#
# COMPACT_ATOMS: atom_id res chain seq x y z
N MET A 1 -58.06 44.22 34.80
CA MET A 1 -57.61 43.19 35.76
C MET A 1 -56.56 42.34 35.07
N LYS A 2 -55.43 42.18 35.77
CA LYS A 2 -54.32 41.20 35.58
C LYS A 2 -53.73 41.00 34.17
N LYS A 3 -52.67 41.76 33.89
CA LYS A 3 -51.56 41.32 33.02
C LYS A 3 -50.84 40.17 33.74
N ILE A 4 -50.73 39.01 33.10
CA ILE A 4 -49.88 37.90 33.53
C ILE A 4 -48.60 38.01 32.71
N SER A 5 -47.50 38.33 33.39
CA SER A 5 -46.15 38.28 32.83
C SER A 5 -45.73 36.82 32.67
N LEU A 6 -45.40 36.43 31.44
CA LEU A 6 -44.75 35.16 31.16
C LEU A 6 -43.24 35.37 31.32
N ILE A 7 -42.64 34.67 32.29
CA ILE A 7 -41.20 34.65 32.53
C ILE A 7 -40.58 33.77 31.44
N LEU A 8 -39.77 34.37 30.58
CA LEU A 8 -38.94 33.68 29.60
C LEU A 8 -37.66 33.21 30.32
N VAL A 9 -37.55 31.91 30.58
CA VAL A 9 -36.31 31.28 31.06
C VAL A 9 -35.42 31.07 29.84
N GLY A 10 -34.42 31.94 29.66
CA GLY A 10 -33.37 31.77 28.66
C GLY A 10 -32.42 30.67 29.09
N LEU A 11 -32.48 29.52 28.41
CA LEU A 11 -31.50 28.44 28.53
C LEU A 11 -30.26 28.86 27.73
N VAL A 12 -29.19 29.23 28.43
CA VAL A 12 -27.87 29.48 27.82
C VAL A 12 -27.21 28.13 27.58
N PHE A 13 -27.22 27.65 26.34
CA PHE A 13 -26.34 26.56 25.92
C PHE A 13 -24.93 27.12 25.78
N GLY A 14 -24.07 26.82 26.76
CA GLY A 14 -22.63 26.97 26.61
C GLY A 14 -22.14 25.91 25.64
N PHE A 15 -21.67 26.32 24.46
CA PHE A 15 -20.85 25.49 23.60
C PHE A 15 -19.50 25.30 24.30
N ALA A 16 -19.31 24.16 24.97
CA ALA A 16 -17.98 23.65 25.21
C ALA A 16 -17.45 23.17 23.85
N GLY A 17 -16.46 23.88 23.31
CA GLY A 17 -15.70 23.41 22.16
C GLY A 17 -15.00 22.12 22.58
N PHE A 18 -15.52 20.98 22.15
CA PHE A 18 -14.76 19.74 22.13
C PHE A 18 -13.74 19.90 20.99
N THR A 19 -12.48 20.12 21.35
CA THR A 19 -11.37 19.82 20.45
C THR A 19 -11.38 18.31 20.26
N VAL A 20 -11.78 17.85 19.08
CA VAL A 20 -11.56 16.48 18.65
C VAL A 20 -10.03 16.34 18.56
N ALA A 21 -9.43 15.54 19.44
CA ALA A 21 -8.03 15.18 19.29
C ALA A 21 -7.89 14.53 17.91
N SER A 22 -7.00 15.06 17.08
CA SER A 22 -6.61 14.40 15.84
C SER A 22 -6.18 12.98 16.19
N ALA A 23 -6.68 11.98 15.49
CA ALA A 23 -6.20 10.61 15.66
C ALA A 23 -4.70 10.63 15.34
N GLU A 24 -3.86 10.20 16.29
CA GLU A 24 -2.43 10.00 16.03
C GLU A 24 -2.30 9.02 14.86
N SER A 25 -1.63 9.44 13.79
CA SER A 25 -1.37 8.58 12.64
C SER A 25 -0.27 7.59 13.03
N LEU A 26 -0.52 6.28 12.89
CA LEU A 26 0.44 5.22 13.19
C LEU A 26 0.90 4.54 11.90
N VAL A 27 2.21 4.38 11.74
CA VAL A 27 2.85 3.64 10.64
C VAL A 27 3.70 2.54 11.26
N LEU A 28 3.43 1.28 10.90
CA LEU A 28 4.28 0.15 11.24
C LEU A 28 5.45 0.09 10.25
N VAL A 29 6.67 0.00 10.77
CA VAL A 29 7.90 -0.05 9.97
C VAL A 29 8.55 -1.41 10.19
N ASP A 30 8.43 -2.30 9.22
CA ASP A 30 8.94 -3.67 9.24
C ASP A 30 10.14 -3.87 8.29
N GLN A 31 10.16 -3.09 7.21
CA GLN A 31 11.27 -2.99 6.29
C GLN A 31 11.94 -1.63 6.32
N LEU A 32 13.26 -1.62 6.22
CA LEU A 32 14.05 -0.41 6.06
C LEU A 32 14.37 -0.28 4.57
N LEU A 33 13.74 0.64 3.86
CA LEU A 33 13.82 0.69 2.40
C LEU A 33 15.05 1.48 1.92
N PRO A 34 15.73 1.04 0.84
CA PRO A 34 16.87 1.72 0.26
C PRO A 34 16.48 2.89 -0.68
N ASP A 35 15.20 3.26 -0.75
CA ASP A 35 14.74 4.44 -1.48
C ASP A 35 13.64 5.24 -0.74
N TRP A 36 13.34 6.43 -1.28
CA TRP A 36 12.42 7.43 -0.70
C TRP A 36 11.00 7.39 -1.29
N SER A 37 10.66 6.40 -2.11
CA SER A 37 9.38 6.31 -2.81
C SER A 37 8.26 5.86 -1.87
N GLU A 38 8.56 4.95 -0.94
CA GLU A 38 7.59 4.38 0.02
C GLU A 38 8.23 4.23 1.42
N GLY A 39 7.41 4.33 2.48
CA GLY A 39 7.84 4.02 3.86
C GLY A 39 8.92 4.91 4.48
N VAL A 40 9.66 4.34 5.46
CA VAL A 40 10.82 4.97 6.10
C VAL A 40 12.08 4.59 5.33
N TYR A 41 12.68 5.56 4.66
CA TYR A 41 13.98 5.39 4.00
C TYR A 41 15.06 5.14 5.05
N SER A 42 15.89 4.15 4.81
CA SER A 42 17.07 3.88 5.61
C SER A 42 18.29 3.75 4.72
N ALA A 43 19.34 4.46 5.08
CA ALA A 43 20.61 4.34 4.40
C ALA A 43 21.76 4.27 5.37
N TYR A 44 22.69 3.39 5.03
CA TYR A 44 24.03 3.33 5.56
C TYR A 44 25.01 3.59 4.42
N TYR A 45 25.97 4.47 4.69
CA TYR A 45 27.11 4.75 3.83
C TYR A 45 28.37 4.25 4.53
N GLY A 46 29.14 3.41 3.83
CA GLY A 46 30.37 2.85 4.35
C GLY A 46 31.48 2.75 3.30
N PRO A 47 32.75 2.67 3.74
CA PRO A 47 33.92 2.72 2.87
C PRO A 47 34.05 1.49 1.96
N SER A 48 33.48 0.34 2.37
CA SER A 48 33.52 -0.91 1.61
C SER A 48 32.64 -0.92 0.36
N ASN A 49 31.66 -0.01 0.26
CA ASN A 49 30.62 -0.04 -0.77
C ASN A 49 30.75 1.11 -1.78
N GLY A 50 31.89 1.80 -1.82
CA GLY A 50 32.16 2.86 -2.80
C GLY A 50 31.17 4.03 -2.74
N HIS A 51 30.69 4.37 -1.54
CA HIS A 51 29.70 5.44 -1.29
C HIS A 51 28.31 5.20 -1.88
N VAL A 52 27.96 3.94 -2.18
CA VAL A 52 26.58 3.57 -2.54
C VAL A 52 25.79 3.36 -1.25
N ALA A 53 24.64 4.04 -1.14
CA ALA A 53 23.70 3.83 -0.05
C ALA A 53 23.24 2.37 -0.03
N VAL A 54 23.32 1.72 1.13
CA VAL A 54 22.73 0.39 1.34
C VAL A 54 21.76 0.45 2.51
N SER A 55 20.66 -0.28 2.41
CA SER A 55 19.77 -0.45 3.56
C SER A 55 20.37 -1.48 4.53
N PRO A 56 20.20 -1.31 5.86
CA PRO A 56 20.47 -2.36 6.85
C PRO A 56 19.59 -3.61 6.71
N GLY A 57 18.52 -3.57 5.91
CA GLY A 57 17.58 -4.67 5.70
C GLY A 57 16.30 -4.50 6.51
N THR A 58 16.01 -5.42 7.41
CA THR A 58 14.80 -5.45 8.25
C THR A 58 15.04 -4.90 9.65
N THR A 59 13.95 -4.69 10.39
CA THR A 59 14.01 -4.47 11.84
C THR A 59 14.47 -5.75 12.58
N GLN A 60 14.83 -5.62 13.85
CA GLN A 60 15.14 -6.78 14.70
C GLN A 60 14.79 -6.51 16.15
N VAL A 61 14.70 -7.58 16.95
CA VAL A 61 14.54 -7.45 18.41
C VAL A 61 15.87 -7.06 19.05
N TYR A 62 15.88 -5.95 19.78
CA TYR A 62 17.00 -5.52 20.63
C TYR A 62 16.49 -5.12 22.02
N LEU A 63 17.13 -5.65 23.07
CA LEU A 63 16.71 -5.47 24.48
C LEU A 63 15.20 -5.67 24.74
N GLY A 64 14.58 -6.61 24.00
CA GLY A 64 13.16 -6.97 24.16
C GLY A 64 12.18 -6.05 23.45
N ARG A 65 12.65 -5.15 22.57
CA ARG A 65 11.80 -4.33 21.69
C ARG A 65 12.17 -4.56 20.23
N SER A 66 11.19 -4.51 19.35
CA SER A 66 11.45 -4.48 17.90
C SER A 66 12.01 -3.10 17.54
N ALA A 67 13.03 -3.04 16.68
CA ALA A 67 13.71 -1.79 16.39
C ALA A 67 14.41 -1.80 15.04
N GLY A 68 14.44 -0.65 14.38
CA GLY A 68 15.29 -0.37 13.23
C GLY A 68 16.75 -0.20 13.64
N ILE A 69 17.67 -0.73 12.85
CA ILE A 69 19.12 -0.63 13.08
C ILE A 69 19.70 0.56 12.34
N ILE A 70 20.44 1.42 13.03
CA ILE A 70 21.20 2.53 12.43
C ILE A 70 22.69 2.34 12.73
N LYS A 71 23.56 2.41 11.71
CA LYS A 71 24.99 2.07 11.83
C LYS A 71 25.86 3.18 11.25
N ALA A 72 27.04 3.40 11.83
CA ALA A 72 28.05 4.31 11.31
C ALA A 72 29.46 3.82 11.66
N GLY A 73 30.43 4.00 10.76
CA GLY A 73 31.86 3.75 11.03
C GLY A 73 32.29 2.28 11.07
N GLN A 74 31.80 1.42 10.17
CA GLN A 74 32.27 0.02 10.07
C GLN A 74 33.32 -0.14 8.96
N GLY A 75 34.61 -0.26 9.30
CA GLY A 75 35.68 -0.72 8.38
C GLY A 75 36.83 0.26 8.09
N VAL A 76 37.83 -0.20 7.32
CA VAL A 76 39.11 0.52 7.04
C VAL A 76 38.87 1.83 6.27
N GLU A 77 39.22 2.97 6.87
CA GLU A 77 39.21 4.30 6.21
C GLU A 77 40.25 4.38 5.07
N PRO A 78 39.85 4.64 3.81
CA PRO A 78 40.80 4.84 2.71
C PRO A 78 41.29 6.28 2.57
N ALA A 79 40.63 7.29 3.18
CA ALA A 79 41.04 8.70 3.13
C ALA A 79 40.38 9.57 4.23
N PRO A 80 41.00 10.71 4.61
CA PRO A 80 40.54 11.57 5.72
C PRO A 80 39.34 12.48 5.39
N SER A 81 38.39 12.05 4.55
CA SER A 81 37.22 12.90 4.20
C SER A 81 35.93 12.15 3.89
N ASP A 82 35.82 10.88 4.26
CA ASP A 82 34.74 10.03 3.75
C ASP A 82 33.52 10.01 4.68
N TRP A 83 32.33 9.95 4.07
CA TRP A 83 31.03 10.05 4.71
C TRP A 83 30.61 8.70 5.29
N ASP A 84 30.93 8.48 6.56
CA ASP A 84 30.49 7.31 7.33
C ASP A 84 29.24 7.66 8.16
N GLU A 85 28.08 7.74 7.51
CA GLU A 85 26.80 8.06 8.17
C GLU A 85 25.76 6.93 8.04
N GLY A 86 24.97 6.76 9.09
CA GLY A 86 23.71 6.03 9.05
C GLY A 86 22.55 7.01 9.19
N LEU A 87 21.44 6.78 8.50
CA LEU A 87 20.27 7.61 8.62
C LEU A 87 18.96 6.85 8.42
N PHE A 88 17.93 7.25 9.16
CA PHE A 88 16.52 7.05 8.81
C PHE A 88 15.95 8.39 8.36
N ALA A 89 15.16 8.39 7.28
CA ALA A 89 14.56 9.60 6.77
C ALA A 89 13.04 9.51 6.67
N PHE A 90 12.41 10.65 6.96
CA PHE A 90 10.99 10.83 7.12
C PHE A 90 10.53 12.03 6.30
N ARG A 91 9.28 11.98 5.82
CA ARG A 91 8.64 13.04 5.02
C ARG A 91 7.35 13.51 5.70
N PRO A 92 7.45 14.42 6.70
CA PRO A 92 6.27 14.88 7.41
C PRO A 92 5.40 15.81 6.55
N ILE A 93 5.99 16.66 5.70
CA ILE A 93 5.28 17.62 4.83
C ILE A 93 4.25 18.45 5.62
N VAL A 94 4.71 19.09 6.69
CA VAL A 94 3.93 19.98 7.55
C VAL A 94 4.63 21.34 7.65
N THR A 95 3.92 22.38 8.09
CA THR A 95 4.55 23.68 8.37
C THR A 95 5.52 23.57 9.56
N ILE A 96 6.51 24.46 9.65
CA ILE A 96 7.46 24.48 10.77
C ILE A 96 6.75 24.73 12.11
N GLU A 97 5.63 25.45 12.10
CA GLU A 97 4.80 25.67 13.29
C GLU A 97 4.09 24.40 13.74
N GLU A 98 3.43 23.69 12.82
CA GLU A 98 2.81 22.38 13.12
C GLU A 98 3.88 21.39 13.61
N PHE A 99 5.01 21.32 12.91
CA PHE A 99 6.13 20.47 13.30
C PHE A 99 6.68 20.76 14.71
N ALA A 100 6.67 22.03 15.12
CA ALA A 100 7.16 22.47 16.42
C ALA A 100 6.13 22.28 17.56
N ASP A 101 4.84 22.27 17.24
CA ASP A 101 3.74 22.05 18.19
C ASP A 101 3.48 20.55 18.45
N ASP A 102 3.82 19.70 17.49
CA ASP A 102 3.72 18.24 17.60
C ASP A 102 4.79 17.61 18.50
N ASP A 103 4.47 16.42 19.03
CA ASP A 103 5.45 15.60 19.74
C ASP A 103 6.56 15.13 18.81
N LEU A 104 7.78 15.56 19.09
CA LEU A 104 8.98 15.20 18.34
C LEU A 104 9.90 14.34 19.20
N THR A 105 9.67 13.03 19.18
CA THR A 105 10.36 12.07 20.06
C THR A 105 10.86 10.84 19.33
N TYR A 106 11.86 10.17 19.89
CA TYR A 106 12.27 8.85 19.45
C TYR A 106 12.90 8.03 20.58
N ASP A 107 12.57 6.75 20.62
CA ASP A 107 13.09 5.77 21.58
C ASP A 107 14.33 5.08 20.99
N VAL A 108 15.47 5.24 21.66
CA VAL A 108 16.77 4.82 21.11
C VAL A 108 17.71 4.23 22.16
N VAL A 109 18.59 3.33 21.71
CA VAL A 109 19.69 2.77 22.49
C VAL A 109 20.88 2.49 21.58
N ASN A 110 22.10 2.60 22.10
CA ASN A 110 23.30 2.22 21.36
C ASN A 110 23.71 0.79 21.72
N GLN A 111 23.91 -0.11 20.76
CA GLN A 111 24.57 -1.39 21.04
C GLN A 111 26.08 -1.23 21.18
N TYR A 112 26.68 -0.43 20.30
CA TYR A 112 28.10 -0.12 20.26
C TYR A 112 28.31 1.38 20.10
N GLY A 113 29.48 1.88 20.51
CA GLY A 113 29.80 3.30 20.53
C GLY A 113 29.00 4.09 21.58
N VAL A 114 29.30 5.38 21.67
CA VAL A 114 28.65 6.33 22.60
C VAL A 114 28.04 7.53 21.90
N ASN A 115 28.17 7.61 20.57
CA ASN A 115 27.62 8.74 19.82
C ASN A 115 26.10 8.64 19.79
N PRO A 116 25.38 9.72 20.11
CA PRO A 116 23.95 9.72 20.01
C PRO A 116 23.50 9.72 18.54
N VAL A 117 22.37 9.08 18.28
CA VAL A 117 21.51 9.36 17.13
C VAL A 117 20.95 10.76 17.34
N TRP A 118 21.23 11.66 16.41
CA TRP A 118 20.76 13.05 16.44
C TRP A 118 19.66 13.26 15.40
N MET A 119 18.96 14.39 15.49
CA MET A 119 17.91 14.74 14.54
C MET A 119 18.35 15.86 13.60
N THR A 120 17.93 15.81 12.34
CA THR A 120 18.07 16.90 11.38
C THR A 120 16.74 17.17 10.70
N ILE A 121 16.42 18.43 10.46
CA ILE A 121 15.26 18.85 9.67
C ILE A 121 15.71 19.71 8.49
N GLU A 122 14.99 19.64 7.39
CA GLU A 122 15.19 20.45 6.19
C GLU A 122 13.91 21.25 5.88
N ILE A 123 14.03 22.57 5.89
CA ILE A 123 12.93 23.52 5.66
C ILE A 123 13.05 24.06 4.23
N GLU A 124 11.95 23.98 3.49
CA GLU A 124 11.82 24.52 2.15
C GLU A 124 11.59 26.04 2.20
N VAL A 125 12.61 26.83 1.91
CA VAL A 125 12.55 28.29 2.03
C VAL A 125 12.51 29.02 0.69
N GLY A 126 12.99 28.39 -0.38
CA GLY A 126 13.13 28.99 -1.71
C GLY A 126 12.16 28.45 -2.75
N ASP A 127 12.70 28.09 -3.92
CA ASP A 127 11.94 27.60 -5.06
C ASP A 127 11.57 26.13 -4.84
N PRO A 128 10.26 25.78 -4.87
CA PRO A 128 9.82 24.41 -4.61
C PRO A 128 10.62 23.37 -5.40
N ASP A 129 11.00 22.29 -4.72
CA ASP A 129 11.79 21.18 -5.24
C ASP A 129 13.29 21.51 -5.48
N THR A 130 13.78 22.67 -5.04
CA THR A 130 15.19 23.07 -5.18
C THR A 130 15.96 22.90 -3.86
N ARG A 131 16.50 21.70 -3.64
CA ARG A 131 17.22 21.37 -2.41
C ARG A 131 18.35 22.34 -2.01
N ASP A 132 19.02 22.97 -2.98
CA ASP A 132 20.20 23.81 -2.70
C ASP A 132 19.87 25.11 -1.96
N ASP A 133 18.63 25.59 -2.02
CA ASP A 133 18.20 26.80 -1.32
C ASP A 133 17.57 26.52 0.06
N ASN A 134 17.34 25.24 0.37
CA ASN A 134 16.77 24.82 1.64
C ASN A 134 17.67 25.13 2.82
N VAL A 135 17.06 25.19 4.00
CA VAL A 135 17.77 25.42 5.26
C VAL A 135 17.65 24.20 6.14
N ALA A 136 18.80 23.69 6.59
CA ALA A 136 18.85 22.56 7.50
C ALA A 136 19.20 22.99 8.93
N PHE A 137 18.59 22.31 9.91
CA PHE A 137 18.90 22.42 11.32
C PHE A 137 19.19 21.04 11.92
N GLN A 138 20.12 20.97 12.88
CA GLN A 138 20.39 19.75 13.64
C GLN A 138 20.14 19.95 15.13
N MET A 139 19.72 18.89 15.83
CA MET A 139 19.67 18.78 17.27
C MET A 139 20.43 17.52 17.69
N VAL A 140 21.48 17.70 18.48
CA VAL A 140 22.31 16.61 19.01
C VAL A 140 21.99 16.40 20.49
N PRO A 141 21.40 15.27 20.89
CA PRO A 141 21.09 15.04 22.31
C PRO A 141 22.36 14.68 23.10
N ALA A 142 22.21 14.57 24.42
CA ALA A 142 23.29 14.04 25.26
C ALA A 142 23.59 12.57 24.90
N PRO A 143 24.86 12.12 24.99
CA PRO A 143 25.22 10.72 24.80
C PRO A 143 24.43 9.76 25.70
N TYR A 144 24.06 8.60 25.15
CA TYR A 144 23.40 7.51 25.86
C TYR A 144 24.10 6.17 25.57
N GLY A 145 23.95 5.22 26.50
CA GLY A 145 24.67 3.95 26.49
C GLY A 145 23.84 2.77 25.97
N SER A 146 24.30 1.55 26.28
CA SER A 146 23.79 0.28 25.74
C SER A 146 22.91 -0.55 26.67
N VAL A 147 22.52 0.03 27.80
CA VAL A 147 21.88 -0.73 28.90
C VAL A 147 20.35 -0.67 28.88
N ALA A 148 19.76 0.34 28.25
CA ALA A 148 18.31 0.52 28.14
C ALA A 148 17.98 1.58 27.07
N TYR A 149 16.77 1.48 26.52
CA TYR A 149 16.20 2.54 25.69
C TYR A 149 16.02 3.84 26.47
N VAL A 150 16.29 4.94 25.79
CA VAL A 150 16.01 6.29 26.25
C VAL A 150 15.10 6.98 25.24
N THR A 151 14.12 7.73 25.73
CA THR A 151 13.30 8.61 24.89
C THR A 151 14.03 9.94 24.73
N VAL A 152 14.40 10.29 23.51
CA VAL A 152 14.88 11.63 23.17
C VAL A 152 13.68 12.47 22.78
N ASN A 153 13.50 13.63 23.40
CA ASN A 153 12.51 14.64 23.00
C ASN A 153 13.24 15.82 22.34
N ALA A 154 13.13 15.90 21.02
CA ALA A 154 13.78 16.92 20.21
C ALA A 154 12.98 18.22 20.12
N GLY A 155 11.65 18.17 20.31
CA GLY A 155 10.78 19.34 20.24
C GLY A 155 11.04 20.34 21.39
N THR A 156 11.36 19.82 22.57
CA THR A 156 11.71 20.63 23.76
C THR A 156 13.20 20.96 23.88
N ALA A 157 14.01 20.54 22.90
CA ALA A 157 15.45 20.76 22.92
C ALA A 157 15.78 22.24 22.66
N THR A 158 16.77 22.75 23.39
CA THR A 158 17.19 24.17 23.30
C THR A 158 18.47 24.35 22.48
N ASN A 159 18.87 23.33 21.73
CA ASN A 159 20.17 23.26 21.06
C ASN A 159 20.07 22.92 19.56
N TRP A 160 19.03 23.43 18.89
CA TRP A 160 18.95 23.37 17.43
C TRP A 160 19.95 24.35 16.80
N LEU A 161 20.81 23.84 15.91
CA LEU A 161 21.87 24.59 15.24
C LEU A 161 21.68 24.54 13.72
N GLN A 162 21.76 25.69 13.07
CA GLN A 162 21.63 25.80 11.62
C GLN A 162 22.86 25.27 10.91
N TRP A 163 22.70 24.67 9.73
CA TRP A 163 23.82 24.31 8.86
C TRP A 163 24.23 25.45 7.92
N THR A 164 25.50 25.48 7.52
CA THR A 164 26.02 26.46 6.54
C THR A 164 25.42 26.27 5.14
N THR A 165 25.16 25.02 4.76
CA THR A 165 24.36 24.61 3.59
C THR A 165 23.55 23.37 3.97
N PRO A 166 22.41 23.09 3.29
CA PRO A 166 21.52 21.98 3.66
C PRO A 166 22.15 20.57 3.59
N SER A 167 23.34 20.44 3.02
CA SER A 167 24.11 19.18 2.98
C SER A 167 25.42 19.24 3.79
N SER A 168 25.83 20.38 4.36
CA SER A 168 27.20 20.52 4.89
C SER A 168 27.53 19.72 6.16
N GLY A 169 26.58 19.51 7.07
CA GLY A 169 26.87 19.06 8.44
C GLY A 169 27.63 20.07 9.31
N ILE A 170 28.00 21.23 8.76
CA ILE A 170 28.78 22.26 9.45
C ILE A 170 27.81 23.27 10.01
N THR A 171 27.81 23.44 11.33
CA THR A 171 26.88 24.35 12.00
C THR A 171 27.34 25.81 11.96
N THR A 172 26.37 26.72 12.05
CA THR A 172 26.55 28.17 12.10
C THR A 172 25.51 28.81 13.01
N GLY A 173 25.82 30.00 13.52
CA GLY A 173 24.94 30.76 14.40
C GLY A 173 24.86 30.21 15.83
N ASP A 174 23.94 30.80 16.59
CA ASP A 174 23.68 30.41 17.98
C ASP A 174 22.62 29.30 18.04
N ALA A 175 22.70 28.48 19.11
CA ALA A 175 21.69 27.47 19.43
C ALA A 175 20.33 28.11 19.72
N ARG A 176 19.26 27.49 19.20
CA ARG A 176 17.87 27.96 19.36
C ARG A 176 16.95 26.84 19.82
N MET A 177 15.77 27.21 20.33
CA MET A 177 14.65 26.29 20.51
C MET A 177 13.92 26.12 19.16
N LEU A 178 13.22 24.99 19.00
CA LEU A 178 12.43 24.75 17.79
C LEU A 178 11.30 25.78 17.64
N GLU A 179 10.68 26.19 18.76
CA GLU A 179 9.68 27.27 18.79
C GLU A 179 10.24 28.62 18.30
N ASP A 180 11.50 28.93 18.60
CA ASP A 180 12.14 30.16 18.14
C ASP A 180 12.42 30.11 16.64
N ILE A 181 12.74 28.93 16.11
CA ILE A 181 12.92 28.70 14.67
C ILE A 181 11.58 28.85 13.96
N ALA A 182 10.51 28.26 14.49
CA ALA A 182 9.17 28.37 13.94
C ALA A 182 8.64 29.82 13.95
N ALA A 183 8.98 30.60 14.97
CA ALA A 183 8.60 32.01 15.07
C ALA A 183 9.47 32.97 14.24
N ASP A 184 10.60 32.52 13.68
CA ASP A 184 11.49 33.34 12.87
C ASP A 184 10.78 33.72 11.56
N PRO A 185 10.65 35.02 11.22
CA PRO A 185 9.97 35.46 9.99
C PRO A 185 10.55 34.89 8.69
N LEU A 186 11.78 34.37 8.72
CA LEU A 186 12.38 33.69 7.58
C LEU A 186 11.78 32.30 7.33
N TYR A 187 11.34 31.61 8.38
CA TYR A 187 10.86 30.23 8.33
C TYR A 187 9.37 30.09 8.61
N ALA A 188 8.74 31.09 9.23
CA ALA A 188 7.31 31.07 9.52
C ALA A 188 6.47 30.77 8.25
N GLY A 189 5.58 29.78 8.34
CA GLY A 189 4.73 29.28 7.27
C GLY A 189 5.46 28.45 6.21
N LYS A 190 6.74 28.13 6.40
CA LYS A 190 7.51 27.25 5.50
C LYS A 190 7.35 25.79 5.90
N THR A 191 7.53 24.89 4.93
CA THR A 191 7.30 23.46 5.11
C THR A 191 8.57 22.74 5.54
N VAL A 192 8.46 21.87 6.55
CA VAL A 192 9.45 20.85 6.86
C VAL A 192 9.24 19.68 5.89
N ILE A 193 10.12 19.57 4.91
CA ILE A 193 9.98 18.58 3.83
C ILE A 193 10.73 17.28 4.11
N ARG A 194 11.74 17.32 4.99
CA ARG A 194 12.54 16.15 5.36
C ARG A 194 12.94 16.22 6.82
N THR A 195 12.86 15.08 7.49
CA THR A 195 13.42 14.88 8.82
C THR A 195 14.30 13.64 8.80
N TYR A 196 15.38 13.66 9.55
CA TYR A 196 16.34 12.57 9.63
C TYR A 196 16.65 12.23 11.09
N LEU A 197 16.68 10.95 11.41
CA LEU A 197 17.47 10.43 12.51
C LEU A 197 18.81 9.99 11.94
N ARG A 198 19.93 10.50 12.47
CA ARG A 198 21.26 10.27 11.91
C ARG A 198 22.24 9.82 12.97
N LEU A 199 23.20 9.00 12.56
CA LEU A 199 24.32 8.56 13.35
C LEU A 199 25.62 8.91 12.62
N GLY A 200 26.38 9.87 13.17
CA GLY A 200 27.71 10.28 12.71
C GLY A 200 27.74 11.23 11.49
N MET A 201 28.78 12.08 11.42
CA MET A 201 29.27 12.80 10.22
C MET A 201 30.80 13.08 10.36
N GLY A 202 31.66 12.47 9.52
CA GLY A 202 33.12 12.73 9.47
C GLY A 202 34.05 11.58 9.92
N THR A 203 35.38 11.80 9.87
CA THR A 203 36.48 10.81 10.04
C THR A 203 36.71 10.30 11.49
N SER A 204 35.66 10.18 12.30
CA SER A 204 35.80 9.91 13.74
C SER A 204 35.14 8.62 14.22
N TYR A 205 34.54 7.84 13.33
CA TYR A 205 33.63 6.75 13.75
C TYR A 205 34.21 5.35 13.59
N TYR A 206 35.37 5.23 12.95
CA TYR A 206 36.18 4.02 12.97
C TYR A 206 37.54 4.30 13.60
N LEU A 207 37.82 3.70 14.76
CA LEU A 207 39.14 3.71 15.38
C LEU A 207 39.70 2.28 15.36
N PRO A 208 40.45 1.87 14.33
CA PRO A 208 40.94 0.48 14.16
C PRO A 208 41.83 0.00 15.32
N THR A 209 42.28 0.91 16.18
CA THR A 209 43.08 0.60 17.36
C THR A 209 42.27 0.36 18.64
N THR A 210 40.96 0.68 18.66
CA THR A 210 40.13 0.65 19.87
C THR A 210 38.68 0.19 19.68
N ASP A 211 38.13 0.16 18.46
CA ASP A 211 36.75 -0.30 18.19
C ASP A 211 36.62 -0.88 16.78
N ASP A 212 36.21 -2.15 16.68
CA ASP A 212 35.99 -2.85 15.42
C ASP A 212 34.57 -2.64 14.87
N ASN A 213 33.64 -2.10 15.67
CA ASN A 213 32.20 -2.09 15.38
C ASN A 213 31.63 -0.72 14.98
N GLY A 214 32.35 0.37 15.24
CA GLY A 214 31.85 1.73 15.09
C GLY A 214 30.71 2.03 16.07
N THR A 215 29.77 2.89 15.67
CA THR A 215 28.53 3.12 16.45
C THR A 215 27.37 2.38 15.79
N VAL A 216 26.63 1.61 16.59
CA VAL A 216 25.42 0.90 16.17
C VAL A 216 24.32 1.26 17.15
N GLY A 217 23.25 1.88 16.65
CA GLY A 217 22.07 2.26 17.40
C GLY A 217 20.83 1.48 16.96
N PHE A 218 19.84 1.44 17.84
CA PHE A 218 18.52 0.86 17.62
C PHE A 218 17.46 1.89 17.92
N VAL A 219 16.53 2.12 16.98
CA VAL A 219 15.37 3.00 17.15
C VAL A 219 14.11 2.14 17.14
N ASP A 220 13.34 2.19 18.23
CA ASP A 220 12.12 1.40 18.43
C ASP A 220 10.88 2.15 17.94
N LYS A 221 10.76 3.42 18.30
CA LYS A 221 9.63 4.27 17.94
C LYS A 221 10.09 5.69 17.66
N ALA A 222 9.49 6.37 16.70
CA ALA A 222 9.71 7.78 16.44
C ALA A 222 8.39 8.50 16.14
N THR A 223 8.14 9.64 16.78
CA THR A 223 6.99 10.51 16.48
C THR A 223 7.52 11.80 15.84
N ILE A 224 7.07 12.08 14.62
CA ILE A 224 7.58 13.16 13.77
C ILE A 224 6.41 13.74 12.96
N GLY A 225 6.13 15.04 13.12
CA GLY A 225 5.08 15.75 12.36
C GLY A 225 3.70 15.09 12.48
N GLY A 226 3.30 14.71 13.69
CA GLY A 226 1.99 14.10 13.98
C GLY A 226 1.85 12.62 13.59
N VAL A 227 2.91 12.00 13.05
CA VAL A 227 2.95 10.57 12.71
C VAL A 227 3.88 9.82 13.66
N THR A 228 3.39 8.72 14.23
CA THR A 228 4.20 7.76 14.98
C THR A 228 4.60 6.61 14.07
N TYR A 229 5.91 6.42 13.92
CA TYR A 229 6.55 5.29 13.25
C TYR A 229 6.97 4.26 14.30
N ASP A 230 6.37 3.07 14.26
CA ASP A 230 6.63 1.97 15.18
C ASP A 230 7.42 0.88 14.48
N PHE A 231 8.69 0.69 14.85
CA PHE A 231 9.56 -0.29 14.20
C PHE A 231 9.22 -1.68 14.72
N VAL A 232 8.55 -2.47 13.90
CA VAL A 232 8.05 -3.80 14.28
C VAL A 232 8.82 -4.89 13.56
N LEU A 233 8.98 -6.03 14.24
CA LEU A 233 9.38 -7.27 13.58
C LEU A 233 8.08 -7.93 13.16
N VAL A 234 7.88 -8.15 11.86
CA VAL A 234 6.78 -8.99 11.38
C VAL A 234 7.31 -10.40 11.32
N ASP A 235 6.55 -11.33 11.92
CA ASP A 235 6.87 -12.75 11.88
C ASP A 235 6.64 -13.23 10.45
N ASP A 236 7.68 -13.78 9.84
CA ASP A 236 7.63 -14.54 8.59
C ASP A 236 7.62 -16.01 9.06
N GLU A 237 6.42 -16.56 9.26
CA GLU A 237 6.26 -17.83 9.98
C GLU A 237 6.90 -19.02 9.21
N ASP A 238 7.00 -18.92 7.89
CA ASP A 238 7.52 -19.96 6.99
C ASP A 238 8.83 -19.58 6.26
N ASP A 239 9.39 -18.39 6.55
CA ASP A 239 10.63 -17.85 5.98
C ASP A 239 10.60 -17.75 4.43
N ASP A 240 9.42 -17.53 3.83
CA ASP A 240 9.24 -17.45 2.38
C ASP A 240 9.51 -16.04 1.81
N GLY A 241 9.56 -15.03 2.68
CA GLY A 241 9.83 -13.62 2.37
C GLY A 241 8.58 -12.75 2.21
N VAL A 242 7.37 -13.31 2.36
CA VAL A 242 6.07 -12.62 2.36
C VAL A 242 5.52 -12.66 3.79
N VAL A 243 4.92 -11.57 4.26
CA VAL A 243 4.54 -11.46 5.67
C VAL A 243 3.19 -10.80 5.89
N GLY A 244 2.58 -11.08 7.03
CA GLY A 244 1.37 -10.41 7.50
C GLY A 244 0.16 -10.67 6.61
N GLU A 245 -0.68 -9.65 6.40
CA GLU A 245 -1.90 -9.78 5.56
C GLU A 245 -1.60 -9.94 4.07
N ALA A 246 -0.36 -9.68 3.64
CA ALA A 246 0.07 -9.92 2.26
C ALA A 246 0.44 -11.38 2.00
N ASP A 247 0.63 -12.18 3.05
CA ASP A 247 0.87 -13.62 2.96
C ASP A 247 -0.45 -14.37 3.19
N ILE A 248 -1.01 -14.87 2.10
CA ILE A 248 -2.25 -15.66 2.11
C ILE A 248 -1.96 -17.14 2.37
N CYS A 249 -0.69 -17.55 2.24
CA CYS A 249 -0.25 -18.92 2.24
C CYS A 249 0.84 -19.19 3.28
N ALA A 250 0.60 -18.77 4.53
CA ALA A 250 1.50 -18.83 5.71
C ALA A 250 2.23 -20.14 6.07
N ASP A 251 2.06 -21.21 5.29
CA ASP A 251 2.84 -22.43 5.35
C ASP A 251 3.32 -22.80 3.93
N THR A 252 4.08 -21.92 3.29
CA THR A 252 4.54 -22.06 1.90
C THR A 252 5.38 -23.32 1.71
N VAL A 253 4.89 -24.20 0.82
CA VAL A 253 5.51 -25.49 0.57
C VAL A 253 6.14 -25.51 -0.82
N ALA A 254 7.40 -25.96 -0.88
CA ALA A 254 8.08 -26.20 -2.14
C ALA A 254 7.30 -27.18 -3.02
N ASP A 255 7.08 -26.79 -4.27
CA ASP A 255 6.44 -27.65 -5.25
C ASP A 255 7.35 -28.82 -5.65
N ASN A 256 6.73 -29.96 -5.95
CA ASN A 256 7.42 -31.15 -6.43
C ASN A 256 6.68 -31.81 -7.62
N PRO A 257 6.62 -31.15 -8.79
CA PRO A 257 5.95 -31.72 -9.96
C PRO A 257 6.68 -32.98 -10.45
N GLU A 258 5.94 -33.99 -10.92
CA GLU A 258 6.53 -35.23 -11.46
C GLU A 258 7.46 -34.94 -12.65
N GLU A 259 7.04 -34.05 -13.54
CA GLU A 259 7.84 -33.56 -14.65
C GLU A 259 7.47 -32.11 -14.95
N LEU A 260 8.31 -31.15 -14.58
CA LEU A 260 8.05 -29.75 -14.96
C LEU A 260 8.02 -29.60 -16.49
N GLY A 261 6.89 -29.11 -17.00
CA GLY A 261 6.65 -28.83 -18.40
C GLY A 261 7.40 -27.59 -18.91
N VAL A 262 7.47 -27.42 -20.23
CA VAL A 262 7.95 -26.16 -20.83
C VAL A 262 6.91 -25.07 -20.62
N ASN A 263 7.34 -23.87 -20.23
CA ASN A 263 6.48 -22.74 -19.84
C ASN A 263 5.46 -23.15 -18.76
N ARG A 264 5.92 -23.99 -17.83
CA ARG A 264 5.25 -24.29 -16.57
C ARG A 264 6.09 -23.78 -15.43
N HIS A 265 5.45 -23.34 -14.37
CA HIS A 265 6.04 -22.56 -13.29
C HIS A 265 5.87 -23.31 -11.98
N THR A 266 6.93 -23.33 -11.18
CA THR A 266 6.95 -24.05 -9.91
C THR A 266 7.93 -23.37 -8.96
N TRP A 267 7.57 -23.23 -7.70
CA TRP A 267 8.47 -22.71 -6.68
C TRP A 267 9.25 -23.86 -6.02
N LYS A 268 10.58 -23.78 -6.01
CA LYS A 268 11.45 -24.91 -5.62
C LYS A 268 11.94 -24.87 -4.18
N GLY A 269 11.37 -24.03 -3.32
CA GLY A 269 11.77 -23.94 -1.92
C GLY A 269 12.97 -23.04 -1.64
N ILE A 270 13.41 -22.21 -2.59
CA ILE A 270 14.62 -21.40 -2.45
C ILE A 270 14.42 -20.03 -3.10
N GLY A 271 14.49 -18.98 -2.28
CA GLY A 271 14.34 -17.59 -2.73
C GLY A 271 12.92 -17.26 -3.19
N ASP A 272 12.72 -16.04 -3.66
CA ASP A 272 11.38 -15.53 -4.02
C ASP A 272 10.91 -15.98 -5.42
N LEU A 273 11.82 -16.26 -6.37
CA LEU A 273 11.44 -16.53 -7.75
C LEU A 273 10.99 -17.98 -8.00
N PHE A 274 9.91 -18.12 -8.78
CA PHE A 274 9.54 -19.40 -9.37
C PHE A 274 10.60 -19.85 -10.38
N THR A 275 10.60 -21.14 -10.71
CA THR A 275 11.41 -21.76 -11.75
C THR A 275 10.55 -22.18 -12.93
N THR A 276 11.08 -22.02 -14.15
CA THR A 276 10.43 -22.51 -15.37
C THR A 276 11.42 -23.14 -16.36
N PHE A 277 10.89 -23.88 -17.34
CA PHE A 277 11.66 -24.41 -18.46
C PHE A 277 11.33 -23.65 -19.75
N VAL A 278 12.36 -23.17 -20.44
CA VAL A 278 12.25 -22.61 -21.80
C VAL A 278 12.78 -23.60 -22.84
N SER A 279 12.19 -23.61 -24.03
CA SER A 279 12.70 -24.44 -25.14
C SER A 279 13.96 -23.83 -25.76
N THR A 280 14.99 -24.64 -25.95
CA THR A 280 16.26 -24.22 -26.59
C THR A 280 16.48 -24.88 -27.96
N GLY A 281 15.46 -25.55 -28.51
CA GLY A 281 15.52 -26.28 -29.78
C GLY A 281 14.83 -27.64 -29.71
N LYS A 282 14.90 -28.44 -30.79
CA LYS A 282 14.20 -29.73 -30.93
C LYS A 282 14.49 -30.67 -29.76
N GLY A 283 13.55 -30.73 -28.80
CA GLY A 283 13.58 -31.64 -27.64
C GLY A 283 14.42 -31.17 -26.46
N ASN A 284 15.07 -29.99 -26.54
CA ASN A 284 15.90 -29.47 -25.47
C ASN A 284 15.17 -28.38 -24.68
N LYS A 285 15.30 -28.43 -23.35
CA LYS A 285 14.80 -27.42 -22.42
C LYS A 285 15.92 -26.94 -21.50
N SER A 286 15.89 -25.67 -21.12
CA SER A 286 16.79 -25.08 -20.12
C SER A 286 15.99 -24.54 -18.97
N GLU A 287 16.43 -24.84 -17.76
CA GLU A 287 15.88 -24.26 -16.54
C GLU A 287 16.30 -22.80 -16.45
N VAL A 288 15.36 -21.93 -16.15
CA VAL A 288 15.58 -20.49 -15.93
C VAL A 288 14.67 -19.99 -14.81
N PRO A 289 15.03 -18.90 -14.13
CA PRO A 289 14.10 -18.18 -13.27
C PRO A 289 12.84 -17.77 -14.06
N SER A 290 11.69 -17.89 -13.40
CA SER A 290 10.40 -17.41 -13.88
C SER A 290 10.32 -15.89 -13.82
N GLU A 291 9.32 -15.32 -14.50
CA GLU A 291 8.91 -13.93 -14.31
C GLU A 291 8.08 -13.72 -13.03
N PHE A 292 7.55 -14.80 -12.47
CA PHE A 292 6.71 -14.81 -11.27
C PHE A 292 7.50 -15.03 -9.98
N SER A 293 7.05 -14.41 -8.90
CA SER A 293 7.62 -14.56 -7.56
C SER A 293 6.59 -14.83 -6.46
N LEU A 294 7.02 -15.32 -5.29
CA LEU A 294 6.15 -15.53 -4.13
C LEU A 294 5.52 -14.23 -3.65
N THR A 295 6.28 -13.14 -3.71
CA THR A 295 5.77 -11.79 -3.40
C THR A 295 4.56 -11.44 -4.27
N GLU A 296 4.61 -11.73 -5.58
CA GLU A 296 3.46 -11.49 -6.47
C GLU A 296 2.31 -12.46 -6.21
N THR A 297 2.62 -13.71 -5.87
CA THR A 297 1.61 -14.74 -5.57
C THR A 297 1.14 -14.75 -4.11
N GLN A 298 1.52 -13.73 -3.32
CA GLN A 298 1.11 -13.57 -1.91
C GLN A 298 1.47 -14.79 -1.05
N GLY A 299 2.72 -15.24 -1.16
CA GLY A 299 3.27 -16.41 -0.46
C GLY A 299 2.92 -17.74 -1.13
N CYS A 300 1.91 -17.80 -1.99
CA CYS A 300 1.43 -19.10 -2.46
C CYS A 300 2.34 -19.77 -3.50
N SER A 301 2.79 -21.00 -3.23
CA SER A 301 3.39 -21.89 -4.23
C SER A 301 2.37 -22.35 -5.30
N CYS A 302 2.82 -22.99 -6.38
CA CYS A 302 1.89 -23.44 -7.42
C CYS A 302 0.83 -24.41 -6.86
N ASN A 303 1.22 -25.41 -6.05
CA ASN A 303 0.24 -26.36 -5.53
C ASN A 303 -0.77 -25.70 -4.57
N GLN A 304 -0.34 -24.73 -3.77
CA GLN A 304 -1.26 -23.99 -2.88
C GLN A 304 -2.23 -23.12 -3.69
N ILE A 305 -1.76 -22.47 -4.76
CA ILE A 305 -2.63 -21.76 -5.72
C ILE A 305 -3.67 -22.70 -6.32
N LEU A 306 -3.25 -23.91 -6.72
CA LEU A 306 -4.18 -24.91 -7.25
C LEU A 306 -5.19 -25.36 -6.20
N ASP A 307 -4.79 -25.56 -4.94
CA ASP A 307 -5.71 -25.90 -3.85
C ASP A 307 -6.80 -24.82 -3.68
N GLY A 308 -6.42 -23.54 -3.66
CA GLY A 308 -7.37 -22.42 -3.58
C GLY A 308 -8.30 -22.34 -4.81
N LEU A 309 -7.78 -22.58 -6.01
CA LEU A 309 -8.59 -22.65 -7.23
C LEU A 309 -9.58 -23.82 -7.20
N GLU A 310 -9.18 -25.00 -6.71
CA GLU A 310 -10.08 -26.15 -6.57
C GLU A 310 -11.19 -25.87 -5.56
N GLU A 311 -10.87 -25.19 -4.45
CA GLU A 311 -11.86 -24.76 -3.47
C GLU A 311 -12.86 -23.76 -4.06
N ALA A 312 -12.37 -22.73 -4.77
CA ALA A 312 -13.21 -21.67 -5.31
C ALA A 312 -14.05 -22.08 -6.53
N THR A 313 -13.57 -23.04 -7.32
CA THR A 313 -14.19 -23.41 -8.61
C THR A 313 -14.80 -24.82 -8.63
N GLY A 314 -14.34 -25.72 -7.76
CA GLY A 314 -14.68 -27.14 -7.80
C GLY A 314 -14.10 -27.90 -9.00
N PHE A 315 -13.20 -27.28 -9.77
CA PHE A 315 -12.47 -27.93 -10.86
C PHE A 315 -11.34 -28.81 -10.34
N ASP A 316 -10.82 -29.67 -11.20
CA ASP A 316 -9.65 -30.50 -10.93
C ASP A 316 -8.49 -30.00 -11.80
N PHE A 317 -7.35 -29.67 -11.16
CA PHE A 317 -6.16 -29.18 -11.82
C PHE A 317 -5.01 -30.20 -11.83
N ASP A 318 -5.30 -31.51 -11.81
CA ASP A 318 -4.34 -32.63 -11.89
C ASP A 318 -3.20 -32.44 -12.91
N GLY A 319 -3.52 -31.87 -14.08
CA GLY A 319 -2.53 -31.57 -15.10
C GLY A 319 -1.49 -30.54 -14.65
N HIS A 320 -1.92 -29.50 -13.93
CA HIS A 320 -1.01 -28.50 -13.37
C HIS A 320 -0.24 -29.06 -12.18
N ARG A 321 -0.84 -29.90 -11.34
CA ARG A 321 -0.15 -30.58 -10.24
C ARG A 321 1.01 -31.45 -10.76
N LYS A 322 0.78 -32.14 -11.87
CA LYS A 322 1.80 -33.01 -12.50
C LYS A 322 2.92 -32.23 -13.19
N PHE A 323 2.57 -31.15 -13.90
CA PHE A 323 3.48 -30.47 -14.83
C PHE A 323 3.92 -29.06 -14.41
N GLY A 324 3.42 -28.53 -13.29
CA GLY A 324 3.56 -27.14 -12.86
C GLY A 324 2.43 -26.22 -13.36
N CYS A 325 2.31 -25.04 -12.77
CA CYS A 325 1.27 -24.05 -13.09
C CYS A 325 1.51 -23.46 -14.48
N SER A 326 0.43 -23.15 -15.21
CA SER A 326 0.57 -22.30 -16.40
C SER A 326 0.76 -20.86 -16.00
N LYS A 327 1.31 -20.06 -16.91
CA LYS A 327 1.31 -18.61 -16.81
C LYS A 327 -0.09 -18.04 -16.46
N SER A 328 -1.12 -18.47 -17.17
CA SER A 328 -2.49 -17.99 -16.93
C SER A 328 -3.01 -18.28 -15.53
N VAL A 329 -2.70 -19.45 -14.95
CA VAL A 329 -3.12 -19.80 -13.58
C VAL A 329 -2.51 -18.85 -12.57
N LEU A 330 -1.23 -18.50 -12.74
CA LEU A 330 -0.57 -17.53 -11.87
C LEU A 330 -1.13 -16.12 -12.09
N GLU A 331 -1.37 -15.71 -13.32
CA GLU A 331 -1.96 -14.40 -13.64
C GLU A 331 -3.38 -14.25 -13.07
N ASP A 332 -4.20 -15.30 -13.14
CA ASP A 332 -5.56 -15.33 -12.58
C ASP A 332 -5.52 -15.24 -11.04
N TRP A 333 -4.58 -15.95 -10.40
CA TRP A 333 -4.36 -15.85 -8.95
C TRP A 333 -3.94 -14.43 -8.52
N ILE A 334 -2.97 -13.85 -9.22
CA ILE A 334 -2.48 -12.48 -8.95
C ILE A 334 -3.61 -11.46 -9.16
N ALA A 335 -4.50 -11.71 -10.14
CA ALA A 335 -5.67 -10.87 -10.37
C ALA A 335 -6.82 -11.10 -9.37
N ASN A 336 -6.65 -12.01 -8.40
CA ASN A 336 -7.66 -12.46 -7.44
C ASN A 336 -8.97 -12.92 -8.11
N ARG A 337 -8.89 -13.54 -9.28
CA ARG A 337 -10.09 -14.02 -9.97
C ARG A 337 -9.80 -15.07 -11.03
N TYR A 338 -10.69 -16.06 -11.12
CA TYR A 338 -10.61 -17.12 -12.14
C TYR A 338 -11.84 -17.12 -13.03
N TYR A 339 -11.65 -17.00 -14.33
CA TYR A 339 -12.74 -16.96 -15.31
C TYR A 339 -13.43 -18.33 -15.44
N LEU A 340 -14.77 -18.32 -15.40
CA LEU A 340 -15.58 -19.53 -15.51
C LEU A 340 -16.30 -19.62 -16.85
N GLU A 341 -17.13 -18.63 -17.16
CA GLU A 341 -17.92 -18.60 -18.38
C GLU A 341 -18.38 -17.19 -18.72
N THR A 342 -18.88 -17.02 -19.95
CA THR A 342 -19.61 -15.83 -20.39
C THR A 342 -21.05 -16.23 -20.67
N VAL A 343 -22.00 -15.51 -20.07
CA VAL A 343 -23.42 -15.60 -20.41
C VAL A 343 -23.77 -14.49 -21.40
N GLU A 344 -24.21 -14.85 -22.60
CA GLU A 344 -24.85 -13.90 -23.52
C GLU A 344 -26.31 -13.71 -23.08
N VAL A 345 -26.71 -12.45 -22.89
CA VAL A 345 -28.06 -12.06 -22.45
C VAL A 345 -28.73 -11.28 -23.60
N PRO A 346 -29.52 -11.96 -24.46
CA PRO A 346 -30.21 -11.29 -25.55
C PRO A 346 -31.25 -10.31 -25.02
N ALA A 347 -31.22 -9.06 -25.49
CA ALA A 347 -32.14 -8.02 -25.02
C ALA A 347 -33.62 -8.31 -25.32
N ILE A 348 -33.90 -9.20 -26.28
CA ILE A 348 -35.24 -9.64 -26.66
C ILE A 348 -35.80 -10.74 -25.74
N ASP A 349 -34.97 -11.33 -24.89
CA ASP A 349 -35.36 -12.45 -24.05
C ASP A 349 -36.01 -11.96 -22.74
N ALA A 350 -37.31 -12.22 -22.61
CA ALA A 350 -38.09 -11.85 -21.43
C ALA A 350 -37.92 -12.82 -20.26
N ASP A 351 -37.44 -14.04 -20.51
CA ASP A 351 -37.28 -15.08 -19.49
C ASP A 351 -35.86 -15.04 -18.87
N GLY A 352 -34.91 -14.39 -19.54
CA GLY A 352 -33.50 -14.33 -19.14
C GLY A 352 -32.73 -15.61 -19.47
N VAL A 353 -31.43 -15.59 -19.20
CA VAL A 353 -30.50 -16.68 -19.50
C VAL A 353 -29.76 -17.10 -18.24
N SER A 354 -29.81 -18.39 -17.92
CA SER A 354 -29.04 -18.95 -16.80
C SER A 354 -27.62 -19.33 -17.23
N SER A 355 -26.68 -19.17 -16.29
CA SER A 355 -25.32 -19.71 -16.39
C SER A 355 -25.35 -21.23 -16.59
N LEU A 356 -24.33 -21.79 -17.24
CA LEU A 356 -24.20 -23.23 -17.38
C LEU A 356 -23.73 -23.87 -16.07
N MET A 357 -22.92 -23.14 -15.31
CA MET A 357 -22.37 -23.60 -14.05
C MET A 357 -23.27 -23.23 -12.88
N SER A 358 -23.35 -24.15 -11.91
CA SER A 358 -23.84 -23.82 -10.57
C SER A 358 -22.73 -23.13 -9.79
N LEU A 359 -23.04 -21.97 -9.22
CA LEU A 359 -22.10 -21.23 -8.37
C LEU A 359 -22.08 -21.87 -6.98
N ILE A 360 -20.89 -22.15 -6.43
CA ILE A 360 -20.72 -22.81 -5.13
C ILE A 360 -21.34 -21.92 -4.03
N GLY A 361 -22.13 -22.53 -3.15
CA GLY A 361 -22.81 -21.80 -2.08
C GLY A 361 -21.83 -21.15 -1.11
N GLY A 362 -21.89 -19.82 -0.95
CA GLY A 362 -21.03 -19.06 -0.03
C GLY A 362 -19.65 -18.69 -0.59
N GLN A 363 -19.29 -19.14 -1.80
CA GLN A 363 -18.11 -18.66 -2.52
C GLN A 363 -18.41 -17.29 -3.13
N ASP A 364 -17.48 -16.34 -3.08
CA ASP A 364 -17.64 -15.04 -3.71
C ASP A 364 -17.31 -15.09 -5.21
N TYR A 365 -18.11 -14.36 -5.99
CA TYR A 365 -18.02 -14.24 -7.44
C TYR A 365 -18.03 -12.79 -7.89
N ILE A 366 -17.39 -12.52 -9.03
CA ILE A 366 -17.42 -11.24 -9.71
C ILE A 366 -18.14 -11.44 -11.04
N PHE A 367 -19.21 -10.68 -11.26
CA PHE A 367 -19.90 -10.59 -12.54
C PHE A 367 -19.46 -9.33 -13.24
N LYS A 368 -18.95 -9.48 -14.47
CA LYS A 368 -18.52 -8.36 -15.30
C LYS A 368 -19.45 -8.22 -16.50
N ALA A 369 -20.34 -7.24 -16.45
CA ALA A 369 -21.25 -6.92 -17.53
C ALA A 369 -20.57 -5.99 -18.54
N ARG A 370 -20.80 -6.22 -19.84
CA ARG A 370 -20.23 -5.42 -20.93
C ARG A 370 -21.14 -5.36 -22.17
N GLU A 371 -20.78 -4.43 -23.05
CA GLU A 371 -21.47 -4.08 -24.31
C GLU A 371 -22.77 -3.30 -24.09
N THR A 372 -23.44 -2.96 -25.20
CA THR A 372 -24.70 -2.22 -25.23
C THR A 372 -25.73 -2.96 -26.08
N ALA A 373 -27.01 -2.77 -25.79
CA ALA A 373 -28.13 -3.23 -26.58
C ALA A 373 -29.10 -2.07 -26.91
N ASN A 374 -30.10 -2.34 -27.76
CA ASN A 374 -31.06 -1.33 -28.22
C ASN A 374 -32.49 -1.76 -27.90
N ALA A 375 -33.29 -0.87 -27.30
CA ALA A 375 -34.67 -1.12 -26.89
C ALA A 375 -35.73 -0.57 -27.89
N GLY A 376 -35.31 -0.32 -29.14
CA GLY A 376 -36.11 0.44 -30.10
C GLY A 376 -36.27 1.91 -29.68
N ASP A 377 -37.14 2.66 -30.38
CA ASP A 377 -37.41 4.08 -30.10
C ASP A 377 -36.16 4.99 -29.97
N SER A 378 -35.08 4.55 -30.63
CA SER A 378 -33.75 5.18 -30.59
C SER A 378 -33.12 5.22 -29.18
N ILE A 379 -33.43 4.23 -28.35
CA ILE A 379 -32.88 4.01 -27.00
C ILE A 379 -31.80 2.93 -27.08
N ASP A 380 -30.59 3.29 -26.67
CA ASP A 380 -29.50 2.35 -26.41
C ASP A 380 -29.32 2.24 -24.88
N PHE A 381 -28.94 1.06 -24.41
CA PHE A 381 -28.76 0.77 -22.99
C PHE A 381 -27.58 -0.19 -22.75
N ASP A 382 -27.00 -0.14 -21.56
CA ASP A 382 -25.98 -1.06 -21.07
C ASP A 382 -26.51 -1.77 -19.81
N ALA A 383 -25.64 -2.23 -18.91
CA ALA A 383 -26.07 -2.96 -17.72
C ALA A 383 -26.91 -2.12 -16.73
N ASP A 384 -26.74 -0.79 -16.72
CA ASP A 384 -27.23 0.09 -15.64
C ASP A 384 -27.68 1.48 -16.16
N PHE A 385 -27.25 1.87 -17.35
CA PHE A 385 -27.54 3.17 -17.93
C PHE A 385 -28.21 3.01 -19.27
N SER A 386 -29.00 4.02 -19.64
CA SER A 386 -29.61 4.14 -20.95
C SER A 386 -29.47 5.56 -21.49
N PHE A 387 -29.57 5.71 -22.80
CA PHE A 387 -29.79 7.02 -23.39
C PHE A 387 -30.68 6.93 -24.62
N ARG A 388 -31.48 7.97 -24.83
CA ARG A 388 -32.32 8.10 -26.02
C ARG A 388 -31.74 9.14 -26.96
N SER A 389 -31.13 8.69 -28.05
CA SER A 389 -30.39 9.52 -29.01
C SER A 389 -31.20 10.65 -29.66
N ILE A 390 -32.53 10.57 -29.68
CA ILE A 390 -33.41 11.63 -30.20
C ILE A 390 -33.54 12.82 -29.22
N SER A 391 -33.42 12.57 -27.91
CA SER A 391 -33.63 13.58 -26.85
C SER A 391 -32.39 13.92 -26.04
N SER A 392 -31.39 13.05 -26.02
CA SER A 392 -30.17 13.19 -25.24
C SER A 392 -29.01 12.46 -25.92
N VAL A 393 -27.78 12.85 -25.56
CA VAL A 393 -26.55 12.07 -25.84
C VAL A 393 -25.86 11.68 -24.53
N VAL A 394 -26.52 11.93 -23.40
CA VAL A 394 -26.02 11.66 -22.05
C VAL A 394 -26.70 10.40 -21.57
N TRP A 395 -25.88 9.43 -21.16
CA TRP A 395 -26.28 8.22 -20.47
C TRP A 395 -26.77 8.55 -19.07
N THR A 396 -27.94 8.05 -18.74
CA THR A 396 -28.62 8.25 -17.46
C THR A 396 -29.22 6.93 -17.00
N ASP A 397 -29.27 6.77 -15.68
CA ASP A 397 -29.90 5.63 -15.01
C ASP A 397 -31.37 5.51 -15.46
N ALA A 398 -32.15 6.58 -15.36
CA ALA A 398 -33.51 6.61 -15.91
C ALA A 398 -33.57 6.71 -17.45
N VAL A 399 -34.52 6.00 -18.06
CA VAL A 399 -34.82 6.12 -19.49
C VAL A 399 -35.54 7.43 -19.79
N SER A 400 -34.90 8.29 -20.59
CA SER A 400 -35.46 9.57 -21.04
C SER A 400 -36.86 9.41 -21.64
N THR A 401 -37.82 10.25 -21.23
CA THR A 401 -39.26 10.22 -21.57
C THR A 401 -40.09 9.06 -20.99
N TYR A 402 -39.44 8.13 -20.29
CA TYR A 402 -40.05 6.99 -19.62
C TYR A 402 -39.72 6.96 -18.12
N GLU A 403 -39.32 8.10 -17.53
CA GLU A 403 -38.87 8.20 -16.13
C GLU A 403 -39.95 7.80 -15.10
N TYR A 404 -41.21 7.71 -15.53
CA TYR A 404 -42.31 7.21 -14.72
C TYR A 404 -42.28 5.68 -14.52
N LEU A 405 -41.46 4.96 -15.29
CA LEU A 405 -41.24 3.52 -15.23
C LEU A 405 -40.08 3.11 -14.30
N THR A 406 -39.58 4.05 -13.48
CA THR A 406 -38.43 3.95 -12.56
C THR A 406 -37.06 4.04 -13.22
N ASP A 407 -36.05 4.19 -12.38
CA ASP A 407 -34.63 4.12 -12.75
C ASP A 407 -34.29 2.74 -13.29
N THR A 408 -34.88 1.68 -12.71
CA THR A 408 -34.56 0.30 -13.07
C THR A 408 -34.94 -0.19 -14.48
N LEU A 409 -35.46 0.67 -15.36
CA LEU A 409 -35.92 0.29 -16.70
C LEU A 409 -34.72 0.10 -17.65
N LEU A 410 -34.64 -1.07 -18.27
CA LEU A 410 -33.56 -1.58 -19.12
C LEU A 410 -32.31 -2.10 -18.37
N ASP A 411 -32.33 -2.10 -17.04
CA ASP A 411 -31.25 -2.67 -16.23
C ASP A 411 -31.07 -4.16 -16.49
N LEU A 412 -29.83 -4.59 -16.35
CA LEU A 412 -29.46 -6.00 -16.27
C LEU A 412 -29.73 -6.52 -14.85
N MET A 413 -30.70 -7.43 -14.74
CA MET A 413 -31.06 -8.10 -13.50
C MET A 413 -30.17 -9.31 -13.21
N VAL A 414 -30.04 -9.63 -11.93
CA VAL A 414 -29.40 -10.85 -11.41
C VAL A 414 -30.42 -11.61 -10.56
N ASP A 415 -30.71 -12.86 -10.94
CA ASP A 415 -31.73 -13.73 -10.34
C ASP A 415 -33.11 -13.06 -10.20
N GLY A 416 -33.45 -12.21 -11.18
CA GLY A 416 -34.71 -11.45 -11.23
C GLY A 416 -34.77 -10.27 -10.25
N GLY A 417 -33.67 -9.94 -9.57
CA GLY A 417 -33.51 -8.75 -8.75
C GLY A 417 -32.66 -7.68 -9.44
N PHE A 418 -32.82 -6.44 -9.01
CA PHE A 418 -31.97 -5.32 -9.41
C PHE A 418 -30.76 -5.24 -8.48
N VAL A 419 -29.59 -5.02 -9.07
CA VAL A 419 -28.31 -4.88 -8.37
C VAL A 419 -27.70 -3.54 -8.73
N THR A 420 -26.78 -3.05 -7.92
CA THR A 420 -25.98 -1.88 -8.27
C THR A 420 -24.76 -2.34 -9.05
N TRP A 421 -24.68 -1.98 -10.33
CA TRP A 421 -23.54 -2.27 -11.16
C TRP A 421 -22.44 -1.21 -10.95
N GLY A 422 -21.23 -1.64 -10.61
CA GLY A 422 -20.11 -0.74 -10.32
C GLY A 422 -20.37 0.17 -9.12
N ASP A 423 -20.11 1.47 -9.27
CA ASP A 423 -20.26 2.49 -8.24
C ASP A 423 -21.51 3.39 -8.45
N ASN A 424 -22.46 2.94 -9.28
CA ASN A 424 -23.61 3.71 -9.73
C ASN A 424 -23.20 5.00 -10.47
N THR A 425 -22.10 4.93 -11.25
CA THR A 425 -21.70 5.98 -12.17
C THR A 425 -21.49 5.45 -13.58
N TYR A 426 -21.78 6.28 -14.57
CA TYR A 426 -21.67 5.90 -15.97
C TYR A 426 -20.22 5.64 -16.39
N HIS A 427 -19.97 4.48 -16.99
CA HIS A 427 -18.67 4.10 -17.53
C HIS A 427 -18.68 4.15 -19.07
N ALA A 428 -17.75 4.92 -19.65
CA ALA A 428 -17.72 5.16 -21.11
C ALA A 428 -17.35 3.93 -21.95
N ASP A 429 -16.77 2.90 -21.35
CA ASP A 429 -16.51 1.61 -21.97
C ASP A 429 -17.67 0.62 -21.80
N HIS A 430 -18.73 1.00 -21.07
CA HIS A 430 -19.90 0.19 -20.78
C HIS A 430 -19.57 -1.11 -20.04
N VAL A 431 -18.56 -1.06 -19.17
CA VAL A 431 -18.11 -2.21 -18.39
C VAL A 431 -18.35 -1.95 -16.91
N TYR A 432 -19.08 -2.86 -16.27
CA TYR A 432 -19.42 -2.77 -14.85
C TYR A 432 -19.17 -4.10 -14.16
N GLU A 433 -18.79 -4.05 -12.89
CA GLU A 433 -18.57 -5.23 -12.06
C GLU A 433 -19.56 -5.25 -10.88
N TYR A 434 -20.01 -6.44 -10.50
CA TYR A 434 -20.86 -6.68 -9.34
C TYR A 434 -20.36 -7.92 -8.60
N GLU A 435 -20.13 -7.79 -7.29
CA GLU A 435 -19.71 -8.91 -6.44
C GLU A 435 -20.89 -9.53 -5.70
N THR A 436 -20.93 -10.86 -5.65
CA THR A 436 -21.95 -11.60 -4.89
C THR A 436 -21.46 -12.96 -4.44
N ALA A 437 -22.00 -13.45 -3.33
CA ALA A 437 -21.85 -14.83 -2.92
C ALA A 437 -22.72 -15.75 -3.78
N GLY A 438 -22.21 -16.93 -4.11
CA GLY A 438 -22.92 -17.97 -4.84
C GLY A 438 -24.03 -18.61 -4.01
N ALA A 439 -25.10 -19.05 -4.67
CA ALA A 439 -26.29 -19.60 -4.04
C ALA A 439 -26.36 -21.14 -4.03
N GLY A 440 -25.37 -21.83 -4.62
CA GLY A 440 -25.42 -23.29 -4.83
C GLY A 440 -26.22 -23.70 -6.08
N SER A 441 -26.57 -22.76 -6.95
CA SER A 441 -27.35 -22.97 -8.17
C SER A 441 -26.81 -22.11 -9.32
N PRO A 442 -27.24 -22.36 -10.57
CA PRO A 442 -26.98 -21.43 -11.66
C PRO A 442 -27.59 -20.05 -11.36
N VAL A 443 -26.89 -19.00 -11.80
CA VAL A 443 -27.37 -17.61 -11.73
C VAL A 443 -28.09 -17.26 -13.02
N THR A 444 -29.16 -16.47 -12.95
CA THR A 444 -29.92 -16.03 -14.13
C THR A 444 -29.76 -14.54 -14.35
N PHE A 445 -29.47 -14.15 -15.60
CA PHE A 445 -29.38 -12.76 -16.02
C PHE A 445 -30.49 -12.41 -17.00
N GLY A 446 -31.04 -11.20 -16.92
CA GLY A 446 -32.09 -10.76 -17.84
C GLY A 446 -32.22 -9.26 -17.88
N VAL A 447 -32.60 -8.71 -19.03
CA VAL A 447 -32.88 -7.27 -19.17
C VAL A 447 -34.29 -6.98 -18.67
N TYR A 448 -34.47 -5.95 -17.86
CA TYR A 448 -35.81 -5.53 -17.45
C TYR A 448 -36.42 -4.57 -18.48
N ASP A 449 -37.42 -5.04 -19.23
CA ASP A 449 -38.17 -4.19 -20.17
C ASP A 449 -39.69 -4.39 -20.01
N VAL A 450 -40.44 -3.36 -20.33
CA VAL A 450 -41.91 -3.42 -20.47
C VAL A 450 -42.35 -3.87 -21.86
N TYR A 451 -41.46 -3.86 -22.87
CA TYR A 451 -41.77 -4.27 -24.24
C TYR A 451 -40.59 -4.91 -25.01
N TYR A 452 -40.20 -6.13 -24.66
CA TYR A 452 -39.14 -6.90 -25.34
C TYR A 452 -39.16 -7.02 -26.88
N PRO A 453 -40.30 -7.12 -27.60
CA PRO A 453 -40.30 -7.51 -29.02
C PRO A 453 -39.57 -6.57 -30.00
N ASN A 454 -39.24 -5.35 -29.61
CA ASN A 454 -38.46 -4.40 -30.44
C ASN A 454 -36.98 -4.35 -30.03
N ASN A 455 -36.55 -5.11 -29.03
CA ASN A 455 -35.18 -5.11 -28.55
C ASN A 455 -34.26 -5.85 -29.51
N THR A 456 -33.03 -5.37 -29.63
CA THR A 456 -31.99 -5.97 -30.47
C THR A 456 -30.62 -5.88 -29.78
N GLY A 457 -29.73 -6.81 -30.12
CA GLY A 457 -28.42 -6.92 -29.46
C GLY A 457 -28.47 -7.78 -28.20
N SER A 458 -27.33 -7.86 -27.54
CA SER A 458 -27.12 -8.66 -26.33
C SER A 458 -26.15 -7.92 -25.40
N LEU A 459 -26.34 -8.08 -24.09
CA LEU A 459 -25.31 -7.80 -23.10
C LEU A 459 -24.52 -9.10 -22.85
N PHE A 460 -23.29 -8.99 -22.35
CA PHE A 460 -22.48 -10.15 -21.99
C PHE A 460 -22.05 -10.04 -20.53
N VAL A 461 -22.19 -11.13 -19.79
CA VAL A 461 -21.72 -11.22 -18.40
C VAL A 461 -20.63 -12.27 -18.32
N ASP A 462 -19.40 -11.83 -18.08
CA ASP A 462 -18.29 -12.71 -17.75
C ASP A 462 -18.36 -13.03 -16.24
N ILE A 463 -18.36 -14.31 -15.89
CA ILE A 463 -18.41 -14.80 -14.51
C ILE A 463 -17.02 -15.22 -14.07
N PHE A 464 -16.57 -14.70 -12.93
CA PHE A 464 -15.32 -15.08 -12.29
C PHE A 464 -15.56 -15.56 -10.87
N ALA A 465 -14.87 -16.62 -10.44
CA ALA A 465 -14.71 -16.93 -9.02
C ALA A 465 -13.66 -16.00 -8.41
N LYS A 466 -13.95 -15.38 -7.27
CA LYS A 466 -12.98 -14.62 -6.47
C LYS A 466 -12.15 -15.61 -5.65
N LEU A 467 -10.85 -15.38 -5.47
CA LEU A 467 -9.95 -16.43 -4.94
C LEU A 467 -9.61 -16.25 -3.46
N TYR A 468 -9.56 -15.02 -2.96
CA TYR A 468 -9.26 -14.69 -1.56
C TYR A 468 -9.81 -13.32 -1.14
#